data_AF-A0A1E5T8V1-F1
#
_entry.id   AF-A0A1E5T8V1-F1
#
_cell.length_a   1.000
_cell.length_b   1.000
_cell.length_c   1.000
_cell.angle_alpha   90.00
_cell.angle_beta   90.00
_cell.angle_gamma   90.00
#
_symmetry.space_group_name_H-M   'P 1'
#
loop_
_entity.id
_entity.type
_entity.pdbx_description
1 polymer ?
#
loop_
_entity_poly.entity_id
_entity_poly.type
_entity_poly.pdbx_seq_one_letter_code
_entity_poly.pdbx_strand_id
1 'polypeptide(L)'
;MKPKVNIKLYGAERCHKTQYYKTFLETRDLDYVFLDVEVNDDYAEKLRQLYDNGKLNFPTITIGGKRLRNPSDKDLGKWLSKLTTS
;
A
#
# COMPACT_ATOMS: atom_id res chain seq x y z
N MET A 1 21.52 -3.84 11.13
CA MET A 1 20.05 -3.98 11.24
C MET A 1 19.46 -3.48 9.93
N LYS A 2 18.70 -4.29 9.18
CA LYS A 2 18.05 -3.81 7.95
C LYS A 2 16.99 -2.77 8.34
N PRO A 3 16.87 -1.62 7.65
CA PRO A 3 15.82 -0.67 7.95
C PRO A 3 14.46 -1.37 7.80
N LYS A 4 13.62 -1.30 8.84
CA LYS A 4 12.26 -1.85 8.79
C LYS A 4 11.48 -1.06 7.76
N VAL A 5 11.25 -1.66 6.59
CA VAL A 5 10.50 -1.00 5.54
C VAL A 5 9.04 -0.94 5.94
N ASN A 6 8.48 0.27 5.92
CA ASN A 6 7.07 0.47 6.20
C ASN A 6 6.26 0.37 4.90
N ILE A 7 5.77 -0.83 4.58
CA ILE A 7 4.77 -1.03 3.53
C ILE A 7 3.38 -0.83 4.14
N LYS A 8 2.57 0.04 3.53
CA LYS A 8 1.16 0.22 3.91
C LYS A 8 0.27 0.00 2.71
N LEU A 9 -0.81 -0.76 2.87
CA LEU A 9 -1.86 -0.95 1.88
C LEU A 9 -3.14 -0.28 2.38
N TYR A 10 -3.50 0.84 1.78
CA TYR A 10 -4.80 1.48 1.97
C TYR A 10 -5.79 0.84 0.99
N GLY A 11 -6.86 0.25 1.51
CA GLY A 11 -7.81 -0.51 0.71
C GLY A 11 -9.11 -0.77 1.47
N ALA A 12 -9.91 -1.68 0.94
CA ALA A 12 -11.12 -2.17 1.61
C ALA A 12 -11.18 -3.69 1.47
N GLU A 13 -11.59 -4.40 2.52
CA GLU A 13 -11.60 -5.87 2.53
C GLU A 13 -12.47 -6.45 1.40
N ARG A 14 -13.58 -5.80 1.05
CA ARG A 14 -14.46 -6.24 -0.05
C ARG A 14 -13.93 -5.95 -1.46
N CYS A 15 -12.84 -5.21 -1.59
CA CYS A 15 -12.34 -4.74 -2.89
C CYS A 15 -11.42 -5.79 -3.55
N HIS A 16 -11.83 -6.33 -4.69
CA HIS A 16 -11.06 -7.35 -5.44
C HIS A 16 -9.59 -6.94 -5.69
N LYS A 17 -9.34 -5.68 -6.07
CA LYS A 17 -7.96 -5.21 -6.28
C LYS A 17 -7.17 -5.06 -4.98
N THR A 18 -7.82 -4.74 -3.86
CA THR A 18 -7.17 -4.73 -2.55
C THR A 18 -6.74 -6.13 -2.15
N GLN A 19 -7.64 -7.12 -2.31
CA GLN A 19 -7.34 -8.53 -2.05
C GLN A 19 -6.17 -9.03 -2.90
N TYR A 20 -6.14 -8.66 -4.19
CA TYR A 20 -5.00 -8.95 -5.05
C TYR A 20 -3.67 -8.46 -4.45
N TYR A 21 -3.62 -7.23 -3.93
CA TYR A 21 -2.39 -6.72 -3.31
C TYR A 21 -2.05 -7.39 -1.97
N LYS A 22 -3.05 -7.79 -1.17
CA LYS A 22 -2.82 -8.60 0.04
C LYS A 22 -2.14 -9.92 -0.34
N THR A 23 -2.72 -10.67 -1.28
CA THR A 23 -2.12 -11.90 -1.79
C THR A 23 -0.73 -11.66 -2.38
N PHE A 24 -0.53 -10.59 -3.15
CA PHE A 24 0.78 -10.27 -3.73
C PHE A 24 1.86 -10.11 -2.65
N LEU A 25 1.56 -9.40 -1.56
CA LEU A 25 2.49 -9.13 -0.46
C LEU A 25 2.72 -10.39 0.39
N GLU A 26 1.66 -11.10 0.73
CA GLU A 26 1.69 -12.32 1.56
C GLU A 26 2.44 -13.47 0.87
N THR A 27 2.20 -13.69 -0.43
CA THR A 27 2.91 -14.72 -1.21
C THR A 27 4.41 -14.44 -1.39
N ARG A 28 4.86 -13.22 -1.05
CA ARG A 28 6.26 -12.79 -1.09
C ARG A 28 6.87 -12.60 0.31
N ASP A 29 6.14 -12.98 1.36
CA ASP A 29 6.57 -12.85 2.76
C ASP A 29 6.99 -11.41 3.11
N LEU A 30 6.23 -10.43 2.60
CA LEU A 30 6.48 -9.02 2.86
C LEU A 30 5.63 -8.52 4.03
N ASP A 31 6.29 -8.03 5.07
CA ASP A 31 5.63 -7.32 6.16
C ASP A 31 4.92 -6.07 5.64
N TYR A 32 3.63 -5.93 5.98
CA TYR A 32 2.83 -4.76 5.63
C TYR A 32 1.76 -4.45 6.68
N VAL A 33 1.26 -3.22 6.67
CA VAL A 33 0.08 -2.81 7.43
C VAL A 33 -1.10 -2.63 6.48
N PHE A 34 -2.17 -3.38 6.69
CA PHE A 34 -3.43 -3.14 6.01
C PHE A 34 -4.22 -2.05 6.73
N LEU A 35 -4.70 -1.07 5.97
CA LEU A 35 -5.46 0.09 6.44
C LEU A 35 -6.80 0.10 5.71
N ASP A 36 -7.80 -0.56 6.31
CA ASP A 36 -9.15 -0.59 5.76
C ASP A 36 -9.83 0.78 5.89
N VAL A 37 -10.01 1.45 4.76
CA VAL A 37 -10.56 2.81 4.70
C VAL A 37 -12.09 2.87 4.71
N GLU A 38 -12.77 1.72 4.64
CA GLU A 38 -14.24 1.66 4.76
C GLU A 38 -14.67 1.37 6.21
N VAL A 39 -13.78 0.80 7.02
CA VAL A 39 -14.05 0.45 8.42
C VAL A 39 -13.43 1.45 9.40
N ASN A 40 -12.43 2.23 8.98
CA ASN A 40 -11.71 3.16 9.86
C ASN A 40 -11.57 4.56 9.21
N ASP A 41 -12.23 5.54 9.82
CA ASP A 41 -12.25 6.92 9.33
C ASP A 41 -10.87 7.60 9.38
N ASP A 42 -10.02 7.28 10.37
CA ASP A 42 -8.66 7.83 10.43
C ASP A 42 -7.82 7.31 9.26
N TYR A 43 -8.05 6.08 8.81
CA TYR A 43 -7.36 5.50 7.65
C TYR A 43 -7.87 6.10 6.35
N ALA A 44 -9.17 6.35 6.27
CA ALA A 44 -9.79 7.08 5.18
C ALA A 44 -9.20 8.49 5.06
N GLU A 45 -9.10 9.21 6.17
CA GLU A 45 -8.56 10.57 6.21
C GLU A 45 -7.07 10.60 5.85
N LYS A 46 -6.27 9.67 6.39
CA LYS A 46 -4.87 9.50 5.98
C LYS A 46 -4.73 9.26 4.48
N LEU A 47 -5.62 8.45 3.88
CA LEU A 47 -5.60 8.22 2.43
C LEU A 47 -5.99 9.49 1.65
N ARG A 48 -6.98 10.26 2.10
CA ARG A 48 -7.37 11.51 1.44
C ARG A 48 -6.22 12.50 1.42
N GLN A 49 -5.51 12.65 2.53
CA GLN A 49 -4.34 13.54 2.65
C GLN A 49 -3.18 13.15 1.74
N LEU A 50 -3.17 11.93 1.19
CA LEU A 50 -2.21 11.54 0.17
C LEU A 50 -2.48 12.18 -1.20
N TYR A 51 -3.63 12.81 -1.43
CA TYR A 51 -4.02 13.36 -2.73
C TYR A 51 -4.72 14.71 -2.60
N ASP A 52 -4.33 15.68 -3.42
CA ASP A 52 -4.91 17.04 -3.40
C ASP A 52 -6.42 17.06 -3.71
N ASN A 53 -6.95 15.99 -4.32
CA ASN A 53 -8.36 15.87 -4.64
C ASN A 53 -9.24 15.40 -3.47
N GLY A 54 -8.66 15.03 -2.32
CA GLY A 54 -9.40 14.56 -1.15
C GLY A 54 -10.23 13.30 -1.35
N LYS A 55 -10.00 12.53 -2.43
CA LYS A 55 -10.75 11.30 -2.73
C LYS A 55 -10.08 10.08 -2.11
N LEU A 56 -10.88 9.07 -1.79
CA LEU A 56 -10.42 7.74 -1.38
C LEU A 56 -9.90 6.95 -2.60
N ASN A 57 -8.70 7.30 -3.05
CA ASN A 57 -8.06 6.71 -4.22
C ASN A 57 -7.45 5.33 -3.91
N PHE A 58 -8.24 4.38 -3.41
CA PHE A 58 -7.77 3.03 -3.09
C PHE A 58 -7.97 2.04 -4.27
N PRO A 59 -7.22 0.93 -4.32
CA PRO A 59 -6.06 0.62 -3.46
C PRO A 59 -4.87 1.55 -3.70
N THR A 60 -4.24 2.00 -2.62
CA THR A 60 -2.97 2.76 -2.64
C THR A 60 -1.96 2.04 -1.76
N ILE A 61 -0.75 1.84 -2.29
CA ILE A 61 0.36 1.26 -1.54
C ILE A 61 1.40 2.36 -1.28
N THR A 62 1.91 2.44 -0.06
CA THR A 62 3.09 3.25 0.24
C THR A 62 4.27 2.35 0.59
N ILE A 63 5.41 2.56 -0.05
CA ILE A 63 6.66 1.81 0.18
C ILE A 63 7.74 2.82 0.54
N GLY A 64 8.20 2.83 1.81
CA GLY A 64 9.26 3.76 2.23
C GLY A 64 8.94 5.23 1.96
N GLY A 65 7.66 5.62 2.11
CA GLY A 65 7.16 6.96 1.80
C GLY A 65 6.77 7.20 0.34
N LYS A 66 7.16 6.32 -0.61
CA LYS A 66 6.68 6.41 -1.99
C LYS A 66 5.23 5.96 -2.08
N ARG A 67 4.34 6.86 -2.51
CA ARG A 67 2.94 6.58 -2.85
C ARG A 67 2.80 5.97 -4.25
N LEU A 68 2.00 4.90 -4.36
CA LEU A 68 1.66 4.19 -5.59
C LEU A 68 0.14 3.91 -5.63
N ARG A 69 -0.59 4.57 -6.53
CA ARG A 69 -2.02 4.36 -6.72
C ARG A 69 -2.24 3.21 -7.70
N ASN A 70 -2.92 2.14 -7.27
CA ASN A 70 -3.23 0.97 -8.10
C ASN A 70 -2.05 0.55 -9.03
N PRO A 71 -0.84 0.31 -8.48
CA PRO A 71 0.36 0.03 -9.28
C PRO A 71 0.27 -1.30 -10.03
N SER A 72 1.01 -1.41 -11.14
CA SER A 72 1.26 -2.70 -11.77
C SER A 72 2.30 -3.52 -10.99
N ASP A 73 2.39 -4.83 -11.25
CA ASP A 73 3.44 -5.69 -10.68
C ASP A 73 4.84 -5.20 -11.03
N LYS A 74 5.00 -4.64 -12.23
CA LYS A 74 6.26 -4.02 -12.66
C LYS A 74 6.63 -2.82 -11.79
N ASP A 75 5.65 -1.97 -11.46
CA ASP A 75 5.86 -0.84 -10.56
C ASP A 75 6.20 -1.30 -9.14
N LEU A 76 5.49 -2.31 -8.64
CA LEU A 76 5.76 -2.90 -7.32
C LEU A 76 7.16 -3.49 -7.25
N GLY A 77 7.54 -4.34 -8.20
CA GLY A 77 8.86 -4.95 -8.27
C GLY A 77 9.99 -3.91 -8.31
N LYS A 78 9.81 -2.83 -9.08
CA LYS A 78 10.79 -1.72 -9.16
C LYS A 78 11.01 -1.02 -7.82
N TRP A 79 9.96 -0.84 -7.01
CA TRP A 79 10.08 -0.14 -5.73
C TRP A 79 10.50 -1.07 -4.60
N LEU A 80 10.08 -2.34 -4.63
CA LEU A 80 10.50 -3.35 -3.67
C LEU A 80 11.99 -3.69 -3.81
N SER A 81 12.56 -3.74 -5.03
CA SER A 81 14.00 -4.00 -5.22
C SER A 81 14.92 -2.91 -4.65
N LYS A 82 14.40 -1.69 -4.48
CA LYS A 82 15.14 -0.59 -3.83
C LYS A 82 15.27 -0.80 -2.32
N LEU A 83 14.44 -1.66 -1.72
CA LEU A 83 14.46 -1.94 -0.29
C LEU A 83 15.58 -2.89 0.13
N THR A 84 16.01 -3.76 -0.79
CA THR A 84 17.02 -4.79 -0.53
C THR A 84 18.44 -4.32 -0.87
N THR A 85 18.59 -3.13 -1.47
CA THR A 85 19.85 -2.60 -2.02
C THR A 85 20.39 -1.43 -1.20
N SER A 86 20.08 -1.35 0.11
CA SER A 86 20.60 -0.33 1.04
C SER A 86 21.04 -0.94 2.35
#